data_AF-A0A2N6DYH5-F1
#
_entry.id   AF-A0A2N6DYH5-F1
#
_cell.length_a   1.000
_cell.length_b   1.000
_cell.length_c   1.000
_cell.angle_alpha   90.00
_cell.angle_beta   90.00
_cell.angle_gamma   90.00
#
_symmetry.space_group_name_H-M   'P 1'
#
loop_
_entity.id
_entity.type
_entity.pdbx_description
1 polymer ?
#
loop_
_entity_poly.entity_id
_entity_poly.type
_entity_poly.pdbx_seq_one_letter_code
_entity_poly.pdbx_strand_id
1 'polypeptide(L)'
;MERTGFDLMLLSSHILRYLLAFLFLWAGISKLLDPKSFARSIDAFGLVPEPMLVVTALGLPVLEIFIAVAVALRWQCGLPLMAVTLLLFICVLWYGVLQGLDVDCGCFSVTEQSAHTSLREAFWRDWLMLAAVVYVLAIGRIWRPRAELKPQTTRSL
;
A
#
# COMPACT_ATOMS: atom_id res chain seq x y z
N MET A 1 -35.52 3.23 -7.49
CA MET A 1 -34.51 2.15 -7.32
C MET A 1 -33.07 2.63 -7.53
N GLU A 2 -32.80 3.77 -8.17
CA GLU A 2 -31.41 4.25 -8.35
C GLU A 2 -30.77 4.83 -7.07
N ARG A 3 -31.56 5.40 -6.15
CA ARG A 3 -31.07 6.01 -4.90
C ARG A 3 -30.40 5.02 -3.95
N THR A 4 -30.96 3.82 -3.83
CA THR A 4 -30.42 2.75 -2.95
C THR A 4 -29.11 2.18 -3.48
N GLY A 5 -28.93 2.08 -4.80
CA GLY A 5 -27.66 1.65 -5.40
C GLY A 5 -26.53 2.65 -5.14
N PHE A 6 -26.85 3.94 -5.19
CA PHE A 6 -25.91 5.01 -4.89
C PHE A 6 -25.44 5.03 -3.43
N ASP A 7 -26.36 4.90 -2.48
CA ASP A 7 -26.03 4.86 -1.05
C ASP A 7 -25.20 3.62 -0.69
N LEU A 8 -25.49 2.46 -1.30
CA LEU A 8 -24.70 1.23 -1.15
C LEU A 8 -23.27 1.38 -1.68
N MET A 9 -23.09 2.00 -2.85
CA MET A 9 -21.77 2.26 -3.42
C MET A 9 -20.94 3.19 -2.53
N LEU A 10 -21.54 4.27 -2.02
CA LEU A 10 -20.87 5.17 -1.09
C LEU A 10 -20.52 4.48 0.23
N LEU A 11 -21.43 3.70 0.81
CA LEU A 11 -21.17 2.95 2.03
C LEU A 11 -20.02 1.96 1.85
N SER A 12 -20.02 1.23 0.72
CA SER A 12 -18.94 0.30 0.38
C SER A 12 -17.57 1.00 0.32
N SER A 13 -17.51 2.21 -0.27
CA SER A 13 -16.27 2.97 -0.39
C SER A 13 -15.72 3.43 0.97
N HIS A 14 -16.60 3.80 1.92
CA HIS A 14 -16.20 4.18 3.27
C HIS A 14 -15.66 2.97 4.03
N ILE A 15 -16.36 1.83 3.96
CA ILE A 15 -15.93 0.59 4.62
C ILE A 15 -14.57 0.13 4.07
N LEU A 16 -14.40 0.08 2.74
CA LEU A 16 -13.13 -0.29 2.11
C LEU A 16 -12.01 0.64 2.54
N ARG A 17 -12.27 1.94 2.65
CA ARG A 17 -11.25 2.92 3.08
C ARG A 17 -10.76 2.65 4.49
N TYR A 18 -11.66 2.41 5.45
CA TYR A 18 -11.26 2.08 6.82
C TYR A 18 -10.55 0.73 6.89
N LEU A 19 -11.01 -0.26 6.12
CA LEU A 19 -10.37 -1.57 6.03
C LEU A 19 -8.94 -1.45 5.48
N LEU A 20 -8.74 -0.69 4.41
CA LEU A 20 -7.42 -0.43 3.83
C LEU A 20 -6.50 0.28 4.82
N ALA A 21 -7.00 1.31 5.51
CA ALA A 21 -6.23 1.99 6.55
C ALA A 21 -5.82 1.02 7.67
N PHE A 22 -6.73 0.18 8.14
CA PHE A 22 -6.44 -0.82 9.16
C PHE A 22 -5.37 -1.83 8.71
N LEU A 23 -5.50 -2.39 7.51
CA LEU A 23 -4.55 -3.35 6.97
C LEU A 23 -3.14 -2.76 6.83
N PHE A 24 -3.03 -1.54 6.30
CA PHE A 24 -1.75 -0.85 6.15
C PHE A 24 -1.12 -0.48 7.50
N LEU A 25 -1.96 -0.07 8.47
CA LEU A 25 -1.52 0.20 9.84
C LEU A 25 -0.97 -1.06 10.50
N TRP A 26 -1.70 -2.17 10.39
CA TRP A 26 -1.28 -3.47 10.92
C TRP A 26 0.01 -3.97 10.26
N ALA A 27 0.14 -3.77 8.94
CA ALA A 27 1.36 -4.12 8.20
C ALA A 27 2.57 -3.30 8.68
N GLY A 28 2.42 -1.98 8.85
CA GLY A 28 3.50 -1.14 9.36
C GLY A 28 3.89 -1.47 10.80
N ILE A 29 2.91 -1.68 11.69
CA ILE A 29 3.17 -2.06 13.09
C ILE A 29 3.88 -3.42 13.15
N SER A 30 3.43 -4.42 12.39
CA SER A 30 4.06 -5.74 12.43
C SER A 30 5.53 -5.73 11.97
N LYS A 31 5.89 -4.86 11.01
CA LYS A 31 7.30 -4.64 10.60
C LYS A 31 8.12 -3.89 11.65
N LEU A 32 7.51 -2.99 12.43
CA LEU A 32 8.18 -2.29 13.54
C LEU A 32 8.39 -3.15 14.78
N LEU A 33 7.60 -4.22 14.96
CA LEU A 33 7.78 -5.15 16.08
C LEU A 33 9.06 -5.98 15.91
N ASP A 34 9.43 -6.34 14.67
CA ASP A 34 10.69 -7.02 14.36
C ASP A 34 11.42 -6.37 13.17
N PRO A 35 12.04 -5.19 13.39
CA PRO A 35 12.73 -4.46 12.33
C PRO A 35 14.00 -5.19 11.87
N LYS A 36 14.56 -6.10 12.69
CA LYS A 36 15.73 -6.91 12.32
C LYS A 36 15.36 -7.96 11.29
N SER A 37 14.22 -8.63 11.47
CA SER A 37 13.72 -9.58 10.48
C SER A 37 13.38 -8.87 9.17
N PHE A 38 12.69 -7.72 9.24
CA PHE A 38 12.37 -6.93 8.05
C PHE A 38 13.62 -6.39 7.32
N ALA A 39 14.63 -5.96 8.08
CA ALA A 39 15.94 -5.58 7.54
C ALA A 39 16.59 -6.72 6.74
N ARG A 40 16.62 -7.94 7.28
CA ARG A 40 17.13 -9.12 6.55
C ARG A 40 16.32 -9.41 5.28
N SER A 41 15.00 -9.23 5.32
CA SER A 41 14.19 -9.34 4.10
C SER A 41 14.57 -8.31 3.05
N ILE A 42 14.82 -7.05 3.43
CA ILE A 42 15.30 -6.00 2.51
C ILE A 42 16.69 -6.33 1.95
N ASP A 43 17.58 -6.79 2.82
CA ASP A 43 18.96 -7.16 2.47
C ASP A 43 19.00 -8.28 1.43
N ALA A 44 18.11 -9.28 1.56
CA ALA A 44 17.99 -10.38 0.62
C ALA A 44 17.69 -9.93 -0.81
N PHE A 45 17.01 -8.79 -1.00
CA PHE A 45 16.79 -8.24 -2.35
C PHE A 45 18.04 -7.56 -2.94
N GLY A 46 19.05 -7.24 -2.13
CA GLY A 46 20.27 -6.55 -2.55
C GLY A 46 20.03 -5.15 -3.15
N LEU A 47 18.87 -4.55 -2.89
CA LEU A 47 18.43 -3.28 -3.48
C LEU A 47 19.00 -2.04 -2.76
N VAL A 48 19.33 -2.18 -1.48
CA VAL A 48 19.67 -1.07 -0.58
C VAL A 48 21.07 -1.30 0.02
N PRO A 49 21.96 -0.29 0.01
CA PRO A 49 23.27 -0.45 0.64
C PRO A 49 23.16 -0.55 2.16
N GLU A 50 24.03 -1.35 2.77
CA GLU A 50 24.20 -1.56 4.24
C GLU A 50 23.88 -0.34 5.14
N PRO A 51 24.49 0.86 4.94
CA PRO A 51 24.21 2.01 5.80
C PRO A 51 22.77 2.54 5.72
N MET A 52 22.08 2.32 4.60
CA MET A 52 20.69 2.74 4.39
C MET A 52 19.68 1.66 4.75
N LEU A 53 20.14 0.44 5.05
CA LEU A 53 19.30 -0.71 5.31
C LEU A 53 18.47 -0.50 6.59
N VAL A 54 19.10 -0.02 7.67
CA VAL A 54 18.42 0.33 8.93
C VAL A 54 17.42 1.47 8.73
N VAL A 55 17.82 2.50 7.97
CA VAL A 55 16.97 3.66 7.68
C VAL A 55 15.73 3.23 6.89
N THR A 56 15.89 2.33 5.93
CA THR A 56 14.78 1.83 5.10
C THR A 56 13.88 0.88 5.90
N ALA A 57 14.48 -0.02 6.69
CA ALA A 57 13.75 -0.97 7.52
C ALA A 57 12.89 -0.30 8.60
N LEU A 58 13.26 0.89 9.08
CA LEU A 58 12.47 1.68 10.04
C LEU A 58 11.61 2.74 9.36
N GLY A 59 12.16 3.42 8.36
CA GLY A 59 11.49 4.52 7.67
C GLY A 59 10.28 4.07 6.86
N LEU A 60 10.37 2.91 6.21
CA LEU A 60 9.28 2.41 5.38
C LEU A 60 8.04 2.02 6.22
N PRO A 61 8.16 1.24 7.32
CA PRO A 61 7.01 0.96 8.19
C PRO A 61 6.41 2.21 8.84
N VAL A 62 7.25 3.18 9.24
CA VAL A 62 6.77 4.46 9.76
C VAL A 62 5.95 5.20 8.70
N LEU A 63 6.43 5.25 7.46
CA LEU A 63 5.69 5.83 6.33
C LEU A 63 4.35 5.13 6.10
N GLU A 64 4.30 3.80 6.17
CA GLU A 64 3.05 3.03 6.04
C GLU A 64 2.02 3.43 7.10
N ILE A 65 2.45 3.57 8.36
CA ILE A 65 1.58 4.00 9.47
C ILE A 65 1.07 5.43 9.22
N PHE A 66 1.94 6.35 8.81
CA PHE A 66 1.53 7.72 8.48
C PHE A 66 0.50 7.76 7.35
N ILE A 67 0.70 6.97 6.29
CA ILE A 67 -0.24 6.85 5.18
C ILE A 67 -1.57 6.26 5.66
N ALA A 68 -1.54 5.22 6.49
CA ALA A 68 -2.73 4.60 7.06
C ALA A 68 -3.58 5.62 7.84
N VAL A 69 -2.94 6.40 8.70
CA VAL A 69 -3.58 7.48 9.47
C VAL A 69 -4.13 8.56 8.53
N ALA A 70 -3.38 8.99 7.52
CA ALA A 70 -3.84 9.96 6.54
C ALA A 70 -5.07 9.46 5.76
N VAL A 71 -5.10 8.17 5.40
CA VAL A 71 -6.26 7.53 4.76
C VAL A 71 -7.46 7.52 5.72
N ALA A 72 -7.27 7.14 6.99
CA ALA A 72 -8.32 7.12 8.01
C ALA A 72 -8.91 8.52 8.30
N LEU A 73 -8.07 9.55 8.37
CA LEU A 73 -8.46 10.97 8.57
C LEU A 73 -9.04 11.63 7.32
N ARG A 74 -9.25 10.86 6.26
CA ARG A 74 -9.80 11.32 4.98
C ARG A 74 -8.96 12.37 4.23
N TRP A 75 -7.66 12.45 4.49
CA TRP A 75 -6.77 13.39 3.79
C TRP A 75 -6.69 13.08 2.29
N GLN A 76 -6.62 14.16 1.50
CA GLN A 76 -6.66 14.09 0.03
C GLN A 76 -5.46 13.33 -0.54
N CYS A 77 -4.30 13.44 0.12
CA CYS A 77 -3.05 12.80 -0.28
C CYS A 77 -2.92 11.35 0.21
N GLY A 78 -3.77 10.87 1.13
CA GLY A 78 -3.61 9.55 1.75
C GLY A 78 -3.74 8.38 0.77
N LEU A 79 -4.85 8.34 0.01
CA LEU A 79 -5.10 7.29 -0.98
C LEU A 79 -4.05 7.24 -2.12
N PRO A 80 -3.66 8.37 -2.75
CA PRO A 80 -2.62 8.32 -3.78
C PRO A 80 -1.25 7.92 -3.22
N LEU A 81 -0.87 8.34 -2.00
CA LEU A 81 0.37 7.89 -1.36
C LEU A 81 0.35 6.38 -1.07
N MET A 82 -0.79 5.85 -0.61
CA MET A 82 -0.99 4.41 -0.43
C MET A 82 -0.82 3.65 -1.74
N ALA A 83 -1.41 4.13 -2.84
CA ALA A 83 -1.24 3.52 -4.16
C ALA A 83 0.22 3.50 -4.62
N VAL A 84 0.94 4.61 -4.48
CA VAL A 84 2.36 4.70 -4.85
C VAL A 84 3.22 3.74 -4.03
N THR A 85 2.95 3.65 -2.72
CA THR A 85 3.68 2.76 -1.81
C THR A 85 3.40 1.29 -2.13
N LEU A 86 2.14 0.94 -2.42
CA LEU A 86 1.77 -0.41 -2.89
C LEU A 86 2.44 -0.76 -4.20
N LEU A 87 2.50 0.16 -5.17
CA LEU A 87 3.20 -0.07 -6.44
C LEU A 87 4.69 -0.32 -6.22
N LEU A 88 5.32 0.44 -5.32
CA LEU A 88 6.72 0.23 -4.94
C LEU A 88 6.91 -1.19 -4.37
N PHE A 89 6.06 -1.64 -3.44
CA PHE A 89 6.14 -3.00 -2.90
C PHE A 89 5.94 -4.07 -3.98
N ILE A 90 4.93 -3.91 -4.85
CA ILE A 90 4.67 -4.82 -5.96
C ILE A 90 5.90 -4.91 -6.88
N CYS A 91 6.54 -3.77 -7.22
CA CYS A 91 7.75 -3.75 -8.03
C CYS A 91 8.94 -4.47 -7.35
N VAL A 92 9.14 -4.25 -6.06
CA VAL A 92 10.20 -4.91 -5.28
C VAL A 92 9.96 -6.42 -5.19
N LEU A 93 8.72 -6.84 -4.88
CA LEU A 93 8.34 -8.25 -4.84
C LEU A 93 8.47 -8.92 -6.21
N TRP A 94 8.03 -8.23 -7.28
CA TRP A 94 8.18 -8.70 -8.65
C TRP A 94 9.66 -8.88 -9.02
N TYR A 95 10.52 -7.94 -8.65
CA TYR A 95 11.96 -8.06 -8.82
C TYR A 95 12.53 -9.29 -8.08
N GLY A 96 12.07 -9.54 -6.84
CA GLY A 96 12.43 -10.75 -6.10
C GLY A 96 12.05 -12.04 -6.82
N VAL A 97 10.83 -12.09 -7.36
CA VAL A 97 10.37 -13.23 -8.17
C VAL A 97 11.23 -13.43 -9.42
N LEU A 98 11.61 -12.33 -10.10
CA LEU A 98 12.46 -12.40 -11.31
C LEU A 98 13.90 -12.83 -11.03
N GLN A 99 14.47 -12.40 -9.91
CA GLN A 99 15.82 -12.80 -9.50
C GLN A 99 15.89 -14.27 -9.12
N GLY A 100 14.75 -14.98 -9.11
CA GLY A 100 14.68 -16.32 -8.56
C GLY A 100 15.24 -16.33 -7.14
N LEU A 101 15.02 -15.25 -6.38
CA LEU A 101 15.26 -15.19 -4.94
C LEU A 101 14.29 -16.15 -4.25
N ASP A 102 14.54 -17.42 -4.50
CA ASP A 102 14.55 -18.44 -3.50
C ASP A 102 15.49 -17.93 -2.42
N VAL A 103 15.04 -17.80 -1.17
CA VAL A 103 15.95 -17.48 -0.04
C VAL A 103 16.73 -18.76 0.28
N ASP A 104 17.26 -19.43 -0.74
CA ASP A 104 18.13 -20.58 -0.66
C ASP A 104 19.57 -20.07 -0.51
N CYS A 105 19.88 -19.62 0.71
CA CYS A 105 21.26 -19.71 1.19
C CYS A 105 21.59 -21.19 1.49
N GLY A 106 21.49 -22.07 0.49
CA GLY A 106 22.20 -23.35 0.35
C GLY A 106 22.29 -24.32 1.54
N CYS A 107 21.34 -24.37 2.48
CA CYS A 107 21.44 -25.29 3.61
C CYS A 107 20.06 -25.73 4.14
N PHE A 108 19.39 -26.65 3.45
CA PHE A 108 18.34 -27.57 3.93
C PHE A 108 17.43 -27.11 5.09
N SER A 109 16.13 -26.93 4.84
CA SER A 109 15.11 -27.42 5.79
C SER A 109 13.77 -27.72 5.10
N VAL A 110 13.07 -28.75 5.56
CA VAL A 110 11.77 -29.22 5.07
C VAL A 110 10.62 -28.28 5.52
N THR A 111 10.95 -27.04 5.84
CA THR A 111 10.06 -25.95 6.27
C THR A 111 9.89 -24.85 5.20
N GLU A 112 10.60 -24.99 4.07
CA GLU A 112 10.65 -24.07 2.91
C GLU A 112 9.35 -23.96 2.09
N GLN A 113 8.25 -24.60 2.50
CA GLN A 113 6.95 -24.36 1.85
C GLN A 113 6.33 -23.02 2.33
N SER A 114 6.70 -22.52 3.50
CA SER A 114 6.07 -21.33 4.10
C SER A 114 6.61 -20.01 3.53
N ALA A 115 7.87 -19.94 3.09
CA ALA A 115 8.48 -18.71 2.59
C ALA A 115 8.01 -18.35 1.17
N HIS A 116 7.96 -19.31 0.24
CA HIS A 116 7.39 -19.09 -1.10
C HIS A 116 5.90 -18.77 -1.08
N THR A 117 5.16 -19.42 -0.17
CA THR A 117 3.74 -19.11 0.03
C THR A 117 3.60 -17.66 0.53
N SER A 118 4.50 -17.20 1.42
CA SER A 118 4.46 -15.84 1.96
C SER A 118 4.72 -14.74 0.93
N LEU A 119 5.67 -14.93 -0.01
CA LEU A 119 5.97 -13.95 -1.05
C LEU A 119 4.83 -13.81 -2.06
N ARG A 120 4.29 -14.95 -2.53
CA ARG A 120 3.18 -14.95 -3.48
C ARG A 120 1.89 -14.45 -2.85
N GLU A 121 1.66 -14.78 -1.57
CA GLU A 121 0.54 -14.26 -0.79
C GLU A 121 0.66 -12.74 -0.58
N ALA A 122 1.85 -12.23 -0.24
CA ALA A 122 2.10 -10.80 -0.12
C ALA A 122 1.84 -10.07 -1.44
N PHE A 123 2.34 -10.60 -2.56
CA PHE A 123 2.10 -10.05 -3.89
C PHE A 123 0.61 -9.99 -4.25
N TRP A 124 -0.14 -11.07 -4.00
CA TRP A 124 -1.57 -11.11 -4.26
C TRP A 124 -2.36 -10.15 -3.35
N ARG A 125 -1.99 -10.08 -2.08
CA ARG A 125 -2.57 -9.16 -1.10
C ARG A 125 -2.34 -7.70 -1.52
N ASP A 126 -1.16 -7.35 -1.98
CA ASP A 126 -0.84 -5.99 -2.43
C ASP A 126 -1.62 -5.63 -3.70
N TRP A 127 -1.80 -6.57 -4.64
CA TRP A 127 -2.67 -6.40 -5.80
C TRP A 127 -4.14 -6.18 -5.41
N LEU A 128 -4.65 -6.97 -4.48
CA LEU A 128 -6.02 -6.81 -3.95
C LEU A 128 -6.20 -5.44 -3.28
N MET A 129 -5.23 -5.02 -2.46
CA MET A 129 -5.25 -3.70 -1.82
C MET A 129 -5.18 -2.57 -2.84
N LEU A 130 -4.34 -2.70 -3.88
CA LEU A 130 -4.24 -1.73 -4.96
C LEU A 130 -5.56 -1.60 -5.74
N ALA A 131 -6.19 -2.73 -6.08
CA ALA A 131 -7.49 -2.74 -6.75
C ALA A 131 -8.56 -2.03 -5.90
N ALA A 132 -8.58 -2.28 -4.59
CA ALA A 132 -9.49 -1.61 -3.67
C ALA A 132 -9.21 -0.09 -3.57
N VAL A 133 -7.94 0.35 -3.56
CA VAL A 133 -7.58 1.78 -3.59
C VAL A 133 -8.06 2.43 -4.88
N VAL A 134 -7.85 1.78 -6.04
CA VAL A 134 -8.31 2.27 -7.35
C VAL A 134 -9.83 2.37 -7.38
N TYR A 135 -10.55 1.38 -6.86
CA TYR A 135 -12.01 1.41 -6.76
C TYR A 135 -12.50 2.61 -5.93
N VAL A 136 -11.93 2.84 -4.76
CA VAL A 136 -12.28 3.98 -3.89
C VAL A 136 -11.95 5.32 -4.58
N LEU A 137 -10.81 5.41 -5.27
CA LEU A 137 -10.43 6.62 -6.03
C LEU A 137 -11.34 6.88 -7.23
N ALA A 138 -11.71 5.84 -7.97
CA ALA A 138 -12.61 5.96 -9.12
C ALA A 138 -13.98 6.49 -8.69
N ILE A 139 -14.56 5.93 -7.63
CA ILE A 139 -15.82 6.42 -7.05
C ILE A 139 -15.67 7.86 -6.56
N GLY A 140 -14.59 8.18 -5.84
CA GLY A 140 -14.35 9.54 -5.35
C GLY A 140 -14.14 10.58 -6.47
N ARG A 141 -13.57 10.20 -7.62
CA ARG A 141 -13.36 11.06 -8.80
C ARG A 141 -14.63 11.24 -9.62
N ILE A 142 -15.40 10.19 -9.82
CA ILE A 142 -16.68 10.21 -10.56
C ILE A 142 -17.70 11.09 -9.83
N TRP A 143 -17.65 11.11 -8.50
CA TRP A 143 -18.66 11.76 -7.65
C TRP A 143 -18.20 13.01 -6.90
N ARG A 144 -16.97 13.52 -7.14
CA ARG A 144 -16.64 14.90 -6.76
C ARG A 144 -17.24 15.82 -7.81
N PRO A 145 -18.39 16.48 -7.58
CA PRO A 145 -18.83 17.53 -8.48
C PRO A 145 -17.69 18.55 -8.56
N ARG A 146 -17.31 18.86 -9.79
CA ARG A 146 -16.28 19.83 -10.18
C ARG A 146 -16.74 21.26 -9.82
N ALA A 147 -17.08 21.49 -8.57
CA ALA A 147 -17.73 22.71 -8.09
C ALA A 147 -16.78 23.91 -8.03
N GLU A 148 -15.48 23.73 -8.32
CA GLU A 148 -14.46 24.78 -8.20
C GLU A 148 -13.70 25.06 -9.50
N LEU A 149 -14.34 24.87 -10.66
CA LEU A 149 -13.90 25.55 -11.89
C LEU A 149 -14.93 26.62 -12.25
N LYS A 150 -15.13 27.60 -11.36
CA LYS A 150 -15.55 28.92 -11.83
C LYS A 150 -14.30 29.60 -12.36
N PRO A 151 -14.15 29.80 -13.67
CA PRO A 151 -13.11 30.68 -14.17
C PRO A 151 -13.33 32.05 -13.53
N GLN A 152 -12.26 32.61 -12.95
CA GLN A 152 -12.23 33.98 -12.45
C GLN A 152 -12.19 34.90 -13.68
N THR A 153 -13.27 34.94 -14.44
CA THR A 153 -13.39 35.76 -15.64
C THR A 153 -13.74 37.18 -15.21
N THR A 154 -12.71 38.03 -15.26
CA THR A 154 -12.76 39.47 -15.53
C THR A 154 -13.75 40.33 -14.74
N ARG A 155 -13.22 41.07 -13.75
CA ARG A 155 -13.78 42.38 -13.40
C ARG A 155 -12.84 43.45 -13.95
N SER A 156 -13.21 43.95 -15.13
CA SER A 156 -12.72 45.17 -15.76
C SER A 156 -12.78 46.35 -14.79
N LEU A 157 -11.65 47.07 -14.68
CA LEU A 157 -11.62 48.50 -14.39
C LEU A 157 -11.00 49.20 -15.59
#